data_AF-A0AAU8CF80-F1
#
_entry.id   AF-A0AAU8CF80-F1
#
_cell.length_a   1.000
_cell.length_b   1.000
_cell.length_c   1.000
_cell.angle_alpha   90.00
_cell.angle_beta   90.00
_cell.angle_gamma   90.00
#
_symmetry.space_group_name_H-M   'P 1'
#
loop_
_entity.id
_entity.type
_entity.pdbx_description
1 polymer ?
#
loop_
_entity_poly.entity_id
_entity_poly.type
_entity_poly.pdbx_seq_one_letter_code
_entity_poly.pdbx_strand_id
1 'polypeptide(L)'
;MAASERTWERPTVFGRREVKWSVYVAVVAFFAWSAWGVGLNVPRVVDGVGRGATLLGDFFPPDATPRQTRRIVDKMFESVAMAMVSTATGIALSVPIAFMAAENLSPKPLYYLNRGFISVSRAFNAIIVAILVVKAVGLGPLAGIITITFKTVGFFSKLLAEDLEDIDMGSVDAVRASGAGPVQTLLYGVVPQIIPRFAGLSVYRWDINIRTSTIVGIVGAGGIGSVLLTAFNRYDYQYVAAILVAIIAVVLVAEGTSAVVRRRYQ
;
A
#
# COMPACT_ATOMS: atom_id res chain seq x y z
N MET A 1 -13.32 67.82 -13.63
CA MET A 1 -13.52 66.37 -13.70
C MET A 1 -12.60 65.71 -12.68
N ALA A 2 -13.09 65.42 -11.48
CA ALA A 2 -12.31 64.76 -10.44
C ALA A 2 -12.49 63.24 -10.55
N ALA A 3 -11.39 62.51 -10.73
CA ALA A 3 -11.38 61.06 -10.79
C ALA A 3 -11.68 60.48 -9.40
N SER A 4 -12.69 59.63 -9.28
CA SER A 4 -13.01 58.92 -8.04
C SER A 4 -11.90 57.88 -7.76
N GLU A 5 -11.15 58.07 -6.69
CA GLU A 5 -10.18 57.09 -6.18
C GLU A 5 -10.92 55.82 -5.76
N ARG A 6 -10.81 54.75 -6.56
CA ARG A 6 -11.25 53.41 -6.15
C ARG A 6 -10.19 52.81 -5.24
N THR A 7 -10.39 52.93 -3.92
CA THR A 7 -9.62 52.19 -2.93
C THR A 7 -9.93 50.70 -3.04
N TRP A 8 -8.92 49.93 -3.46
CA TRP A 8 -9.01 48.47 -3.55
C TRP A 8 -9.12 47.86 -2.15
N GLU A 9 -10.19 47.11 -1.89
CA GLU A 9 -10.30 46.24 -0.71
C GLU A 9 -10.05 44.78 -1.09
N ARG A 10 -9.22 44.10 -0.28
CA ARG A 10 -8.87 42.68 -0.47
C ARG A 10 -10.15 41.83 -0.44
N PRO A 11 -10.43 41.00 -1.46
CA PRO A 11 -11.58 40.12 -1.43
C PRO A 11 -11.41 39.11 -0.29
N THR A 12 -12.25 39.24 0.75
CA THR A 12 -12.32 38.28 1.85
C THR A 12 -13.41 37.26 1.58
N VAL A 13 -13.16 36.00 1.94
CA VAL A 13 -14.13 34.90 1.80
C VAL A 13 -15.44 35.16 2.57
N PHE A 14 -15.39 36.02 3.59
CA PHE A 14 -16.55 36.43 4.39
C PHE A 14 -17.12 37.76 3.88
N GLY A 15 -18.40 37.75 3.49
CA GLY A 15 -19.10 38.95 2.98
C GLY A 15 -19.43 40.02 4.03
N ARG A 16 -19.33 39.70 5.33
CA ARG A 16 -19.54 40.65 6.45
C ARG A 16 -18.31 40.69 7.35
N ARG A 17 -17.83 41.90 7.66
CA ARG A 17 -16.67 42.14 8.54
C ARG A 17 -16.86 41.53 9.94
N GLU A 18 -18.07 41.57 10.48
CA GLU A 18 -18.39 41.01 11.80
C GLU A 18 -18.24 39.48 11.85
N VAL A 19 -18.65 38.79 10.79
CA VAL A 19 -18.54 37.33 10.66
C VAL A 19 -17.08 36.89 10.55
N LYS A 20 -16.25 37.68 9.86
CA LYS A 20 -14.81 37.44 9.78
C LYS A 20 -14.16 37.47 11.16
N TRP A 21 -14.47 38.49 11.96
CA TRP A 21 -13.89 38.64 13.30
C TRP A 21 -14.44 37.61 14.29
N SER A 22 -15.73 37.26 14.23
CA SER A 22 -16.29 36.23 15.10
C SER A 22 -15.68 34.86 14.83
N VAL A 23 -15.46 34.50 13.55
CA VAL A 23 -14.78 33.25 13.18
C VAL A 23 -13.34 33.24 13.70
N TYR A 24 -12.59 34.34 13.55
CA TYR A 24 -11.22 34.40 14.07
C TYR A 24 -11.17 34.31 15.59
N VAL A 25 -12.06 35.00 16.30
CA VAL A 25 -12.15 34.90 17.76
C VAL A 25 -12.54 33.49 18.19
N ALA A 26 -13.48 32.84 17.51
CA ALA A 26 -13.88 31.46 17.81
C ALA A 26 -12.72 30.47 17.59
N VAL A 27 -11.97 30.62 16.51
CA VAL A 27 -10.77 29.80 16.22
C VAL A 27 -9.71 30.01 17.30
N VAL A 28 -9.38 31.26 17.63
CA VAL A 28 -8.39 31.58 18.66
C VAL A 28 -8.84 31.09 20.03
N ALA A 29 -10.11 31.26 20.39
CA ALA A 29 -10.68 30.76 21.64
C ALA A 29 -10.66 29.23 21.72
N PHE A 30 -10.96 28.54 20.62
CA PHE A 30 -10.85 27.09 20.53
C PHE A 30 -9.41 26.61 20.76
N PHE A 31 -8.43 27.23 20.10
CA PHE A 31 -7.02 26.88 20.29
C PHE A 31 -6.51 27.25 21.68
N ALA A 32 -6.93 28.37 22.24
CA ALA A 32 -6.56 28.77 23.61
C ALA A 32 -7.16 27.81 24.65
N TRP A 33 -8.42 27.41 24.49
CA TRP A 33 -9.08 26.42 25.34
C TRP A 33 -8.43 25.04 25.21
N SER A 34 -8.10 24.61 23.99
CA SER A 34 -7.39 23.35 23.73
C SER A 34 -5.98 23.37 24.33
N ALA A 35 -5.22 24.45 24.15
CA ALA A 35 -3.89 24.62 24.73
C ALA A 35 -3.93 24.59 26.27
N TRP A 36 -4.97 25.18 26.87
CA TRP A 36 -5.18 25.13 28.30
C TRP A 36 -5.55 23.71 28.79
N GLY A 37 -6.43 23.01 28.06
CA GLY A 37 -6.81 21.63 28.35
C GLY A 37 -5.67 20.62 28.24
N VAL A 38 -4.69 20.87 27.35
CA VAL A 38 -3.46 20.06 27.20
C VAL A 38 -2.47 20.29 28.34
N GLY A 39 -2.59 21.39 29.10
CA GLY A 39 -1.68 21.71 30.19
C GLY A 39 -0.23 21.90 29.71
N LEU A 40 -0.06 22.64 28.61
CA LEU A 40 1.23 22.88 27.97
C LEU A 40 2.25 23.49 28.95
N ASN A 41 3.14 22.64 29.44
CA ASN A 41 4.22 23.04 30.32
C ASN A 41 5.44 23.33 29.44
N VAL A 42 5.70 24.61 29.16
CA VAL A 42 6.78 25.08 28.27
C VAL A 42 8.15 24.45 28.64
N PRO A 43 8.54 24.37 29.93
CA PRO A 43 9.70 23.59 30.35
C PRO A 43 9.72 22.14 29.87
N ARG A 44 8.60 21.41 29.99
CA ARG A 44 8.52 20.00 29.52
C ARG A 44 8.66 19.87 28.01
N VAL A 45 8.20 20.87 27.25
CA VAL A 45 8.35 20.89 25.79
C VAL A 45 9.82 21.06 25.42
N VAL A 46 10.52 21.98 26.07
CA VAL A 46 11.96 22.21 25.85
C VAL A 46 12.79 20.98 26.24
N ASP A 47 12.51 20.38 27.40
CA ASP A 47 13.13 19.12 27.82
C ASP A 47 12.83 17.97 26.84
N GLY A 48 11.62 17.97 26.28
CA GLY A 48 11.18 17.00 25.26
C GLY A 48 11.99 17.11 23.97
N VAL A 49 12.35 18.32 23.54
CA VAL A 49 13.22 18.53 22.37
C VAL A 49 14.61 17.95 22.62
N GLY A 50 15.18 18.18 23.81
CA GLY A 50 16.47 17.60 24.20
C GLY A 50 16.47 16.07 24.16
N ARG A 51 15.42 15.44 24.73
CA ARG A 51 15.25 13.98 24.69
C ARG A 51 15.04 13.46 23.26
N GLY A 52 14.32 14.21 22.43
CA GLY A 52 14.14 13.86 21.01
C GLY A 52 15.47 13.86 20.25
N ALA A 53 16.33 14.84 20.50
CA ALA A 53 17.66 14.92 19.89
C ALA A 53 18.57 13.76 20.34
N THR A 54 18.56 13.39 21.62
CA THR A 54 19.31 12.21 22.10
C THR A 54 18.79 10.92 21.49
N LEU A 55 17.46 10.76 21.43
CA LEU A 55 16.86 9.59 20.78
C LEU A 55 17.26 9.48 19.32
N LEU A 56 17.29 10.58 18.55
CA LEU A 56 17.78 10.56 17.17
C LEU A 56 19.28 10.25 17.10
N GLY A 57 20.06 10.75 18.04
CA GLY A 57 21.48 10.43 18.19
C GLY A 57 21.71 8.93 18.41
N ASP A 58 20.86 8.27 19.20
CA ASP A 58 20.98 6.84 19.51
C ASP A 58 20.80 5.91 18.30
N PHE A 59 20.25 6.39 17.18
CA PHE A 59 20.16 5.64 15.91
C PHE A 59 21.48 5.67 15.11
N PHE A 60 22.42 6.55 15.45
CA PHE A 60 23.66 6.74 14.69
C PHE A 60 24.91 6.50 15.56
N PRO A 61 25.90 5.72 15.07
CA PRO A 61 25.91 5.00 13.80
C PRO A 61 25.00 3.75 13.83
N PRO A 62 24.39 3.36 12.69
CA PRO A 62 23.75 2.05 12.57
C PRO A 62 24.78 0.95 12.83
N ASP A 63 24.56 0.13 13.86
CA ASP A 63 25.46 -0.96 14.22
C ASP A 63 24.71 -2.29 14.30
N ALA A 64 25.38 -3.34 13.86
CA ALA A 64 24.89 -4.70 13.92
C ALA A 64 26.08 -5.66 14.08
N THR A 65 26.06 -6.42 15.17
CA THR A 65 27.00 -7.53 15.40
C THR A 65 26.96 -8.50 14.21
N PRO A 66 28.04 -9.21 13.85
CA PRO A 66 28.02 -10.16 12.72
C PRO A 66 26.85 -11.18 12.74
N ARG A 67 26.42 -11.62 13.93
CA ARG A 67 25.24 -12.47 14.11
C ARG A 67 23.92 -11.75 13.78
N GLN A 68 23.80 -10.48 14.18
CA GLN A 68 22.67 -9.61 13.88
C GLN A 68 22.58 -9.32 12.38
N THR A 69 23.70 -9.02 11.73
CA THR A 69 23.76 -8.80 10.27
C THR A 69 23.32 -10.03 9.49
N ARG A 70 23.79 -11.23 9.88
CA ARG A 70 23.32 -12.48 9.26
C ARG A 70 21.81 -12.67 9.45
N ARG A 71 21.29 -12.38 10.66
CA ARG A 71 19.85 -12.45 10.93
C ARG A 71 19.04 -11.46 10.11
N ILE A 72 19.55 -10.24 9.88
CA ILE A 72 18.93 -9.26 8.97
C ILE A 72 18.84 -9.87 7.58
N VAL A 73 19.96 -10.35 7.03
CA VAL A 73 20.01 -10.93 5.67
C VAL A 73 19.03 -12.11 5.55
N ASP A 74 19.08 -13.07 6.47
CA ASP A 74 18.19 -14.24 6.46
C ASP A 74 16.70 -13.83 6.49
N LYS A 75 16.34 -12.86 7.33
CA LYS A 75 14.95 -12.40 7.46
C LYS A 75 14.50 -11.46 6.34
N MET A 76 15.43 -10.76 5.69
CA MET A 76 15.16 -10.05 4.44
C MET A 76 14.87 -11.02 3.30
N PHE A 77 15.65 -12.10 3.18
CA PHE A 77 15.36 -13.16 2.21
C PHE A 77 14.00 -13.80 2.46
N GLU A 78 13.64 -14.08 3.72
CA GLU A 78 12.31 -14.56 4.07
C GLU A 78 11.21 -13.60 3.60
N SER A 79 11.36 -12.29 3.85
CA SER A 79 10.41 -11.26 3.36
C SER A 79 10.28 -11.21 1.84
N VAL A 80 11.40 -11.29 1.11
CA VAL A 80 11.38 -11.30 -0.37
C VAL A 80 10.76 -12.59 -0.90
N ALA A 81 11.06 -13.74 -0.31
CA ALA A 81 10.47 -15.01 -0.68
C ALA A 81 8.95 -15.02 -0.43
N MET A 82 8.50 -14.51 0.72
CA MET A 82 7.08 -14.32 1.02
C MET A 82 6.41 -13.45 -0.05
N ALA A 83 7.01 -12.31 -0.39
CA ALA A 83 6.49 -11.43 -1.42
C ALA A 83 6.39 -12.12 -2.79
N MET A 84 7.39 -12.90 -3.19
CA MET A 84 7.38 -13.63 -4.46
C MET A 84 6.27 -14.69 -4.49
N VAL A 85 6.20 -15.55 -3.47
CA VAL A 85 5.20 -16.63 -3.38
C VAL A 85 3.79 -16.05 -3.31
N SER A 86 3.56 -15.01 -2.52
CA SER A 86 2.26 -14.35 -2.42
C SER A 86 1.84 -13.64 -3.69
N THR A 87 2.80 -13.09 -4.44
CA THR A 87 2.52 -12.47 -5.73
C THR A 87 2.10 -13.53 -6.74
N ALA A 88 2.86 -14.62 -6.87
CA ALA A 88 2.53 -15.71 -7.79
C ALA A 88 1.18 -16.35 -7.47
N THR A 89 0.96 -16.75 -6.20
CA THR A 89 -0.31 -17.36 -5.77
C THR A 89 -1.47 -16.37 -5.83
N GLY A 90 -1.24 -15.11 -5.44
CA GLY A 90 -2.25 -14.05 -5.50
C GLY A 90 -2.70 -13.78 -6.93
N ILE A 91 -1.77 -13.64 -7.87
CA ILE A 91 -2.08 -13.43 -9.29
C ILE A 91 -2.81 -14.65 -9.86
N ALA A 92 -2.34 -15.86 -9.60
CA ALA A 92 -2.98 -17.08 -10.08
C ALA A 92 -4.44 -17.18 -9.64
N LEU A 93 -4.75 -16.82 -8.39
CA LEU A 93 -6.12 -16.77 -7.87
C LEU A 93 -6.91 -15.55 -8.38
N SER A 94 -6.24 -14.45 -8.70
CA SER A 94 -6.89 -13.22 -9.17
C SER A 94 -7.41 -13.33 -10.59
N VAL A 95 -6.69 -14.04 -11.47
CA VAL A 95 -7.07 -14.21 -12.88
C VAL A 95 -8.50 -14.72 -13.03
N PRO A 96 -8.89 -15.89 -12.48
CA PRO A 96 -10.25 -16.39 -12.65
C PRO A 96 -11.30 -15.45 -12.02
N ILE A 97 -10.99 -14.84 -10.87
CA ILE A 97 -11.89 -13.89 -10.20
C ILE A 97 -12.09 -12.63 -11.05
N ALA A 98 -11.05 -12.14 -11.72
CA ALA A 98 -11.12 -10.97 -12.60
C ALA A 98 -12.01 -11.25 -13.82
N PHE A 99 -11.82 -12.39 -14.49
CA PHE A 99 -12.67 -12.80 -15.61
C PHE A 99 -14.14 -12.95 -15.19
N MET A 100 -14.39 -13.51 -14.00
CA MET A 100 -15.75 -13.63 -13.44
C MET A 100 -16.35 -12.30 -12.98
N ALA A 101 -15.52 -11.27 -12.74
CA ALA A 101 -15.92 -9.95 -12.28
C ALA A 101 -16.05 -8.90 -13.40
N ALA A 102 -15.76 -9.27 -14.65
CA ALA A 102 -15.88 -8.39 -15.82
C ALA A 102 -17.29 -8.49 -16.44
N GLU A 103 -18.00 -7.37 -16.55
CA GLU A 103 -19.40 -7.33 -17.00
C GLU A 103 -19.60 -7.80 -18.45
N ASN A 104 -18.64 -7.52 -19.34
CA ASN A 104 -18.67 -7.90 -20.75
C ASN A 104 -18.42 -9.41 -21.00
N LEU A 105 -17.83 -10.12 -20.04
CA LEU A 105 -17.43 -11.52 -20.18
C LEU A 105 -18.25 -12.49 -19.32
N SER A 106 -18.92 -12.01 -18.27
CA SER A 106 -19.55 -12.88 -17.28
C SER A 106 -21.06 -12.68 -17.12
N PRO A 107 -21.82 -13.76 -16.84
CA PRO A 107 -23.22 -13.64 -16.47
C PRO A 107 -23.42 -12.77 -15.22
N LYS A 108 -24.51 -11.97 -15.20
CA LYS A 108 -24.82 -11.02 -14.13
C LYS A 108 -24.70 -11.58 -12.69
N PRO A 109 -25.17 -12.81 -12.37
CA PRO A 109 -25.04 -13.33 -11.01
C PRO A 109 -23.58 -13.52 -10.56
N LEU A 110 -22.73 -14.05 -11.43
CA LEU A 110 -21.30 -14.25 -11.13
C LEU A 110 -20.58 -12.91 -11.03
N TYR A 111 -20.94 -11.95 -11.88
CA TYR A 111 -20.43 -10.59 -11.82
C TYR A 111 -20.64 -9.95 -10.45
N TYR A 112 -21.89 -9.90 -9.96
CA TYR A 112 -22.21 -9.28 -8.68
C TYR A 112 -21.53 -10.00 -7.50
N LEU A 113 -21.48 -11.33 -7.52
CA LEU A 113 -20.83 -12.12 -6.48
C LEU A 113 -19.33 -11.79 -6.38
N ASN A 114 -18.62 -11.80 -7.50
CA ASN A 114 -17.17 -11.57 -7.52
C ASN A 114 -16.83 -10.09 -7.24
N ARG A 115 -17.64 -9.14 -7.74
CA ARG A 115 -17.50 -7.71 -7.36
C ARG A 115 -17.75 -7.49 -5.86
N GLY A 116 -18.71 -8.19 -5.28
CA GLY A 116 -18.96 -8.19 -3.84
C GLY A 116 -17.75 -8.70 -3.07
N PHE A 117 -17.22 -9.87 -3.45
CA PHE A 117 -16.00 -10.44 -2.85
C PHE A 117 -14.81 -9.49 -2.93
N ILE A 118 -14.55 -8.91 -4.10
CA ILE A 118 -13.48 -7.92 -4.31
C ILE A 118 -13.66 -6.72 -3.37
N SER A 119 -14.89 -6.18 -3.28
CA SER A 119 -15.20 -5.02 -2.43
C SER A 119 -14.94 -5.33 -0.95
N VAL A 120 -15.37 -6.50 -0.47
CA VAL A 120 -15.14 -6.94 0.91
C VAL A 120 -13.64 -7.15 1.18
N SER A 121 -12.92 -7.85 0.30
CA SER A 121 -11.47 -8.06 0.44
C SER A 121 -10.68 -6.75 0.51
N ARG A 122 -11.14 -5.71 -0.20
CA ARG A 122 -10.53 -4.38 -0.17
C ARG A 122 -10.85 -3.58 1.09
N ALA A 123 -11.98 -3.84 1.76
CA ALA A 123 -12.36 -3.15 2.99
C ALA A 123 -11.42 -3.45 4.16
N PHE A 124 -10.87 -4.67 4.23
CA PHE A 124 -9.97 -5.05 5.32
C PHE A 124 -8.56 -4.48 5.15
N ASN A 125 -7.99 -3.88 6.20
CA ASN A 125 -6.57 -3.54 6.22
C ASN A 125 -5.70 -4.81 6.30
N ALA A 126 -4.51 -4.79 5.68
CA ALA A 126 -3.55 -5.89 5.73
C ALA A 126 -3.20 -6.31 7.19
N ILE A 127 -3.12 -5.37 8.13
CA ILE A 127 -2.82 -5.67 9.54
C ILE A 127 -3.94 -6.51 10.18
N ILE A 128 -5.21 -6.16 9.92
CA ILE A 128 -6.36 -6.90 10.47
C ILE A 128 -6.37 -8.33 9.93
N VAL A 129 -6.18 -8.49 8.61
CA VAL A 129 -6.11 -9.81 7.98
C VAL A 129 -4.94 -10.61 8.56
N ALA A 130 -3.77 -9.98 8.73
CA ALA A 130 -2.60 -10.63 9.29
C ALA A 130 -2.85 -11.18 10.70
N ILE A 131 -3.49 -10.40 11.58
CA ILE A 131 -3.82 -10.85 12.94
C ILE A 131 -4.75 -12.07 12.90
N LEU A 132 -5.79 -12.04 12.06
CA LEU A 132 -6.72 -13.16 11.90
C LEU A 132 -6.01 -14.42 11.40
N VAL A 133 -5.15 -14.28 10.38
CA VAL A 133 -4.42 -15.41 9.79
C VAL A 133 -3.38 -15.97 10.76
N VAL A 134 -2.63 -15.12 11.48
CA VAL A 134 -1.70 -15.55 12.52
C VAL A 134 -2.43 -16.31 13.64
N LYS A 135 -3.64 -15.88 14.00
CA LYS A 135 -4.46 -16.62 14.97
C LYS A 135 -4.97 -17.96 14.44
N ALA A 136 -5.24 -18.07 13.14
CA ALA A 136 -5.75 -19.30 12.52
C ALA A 136 -4.64 -20.33 12.22
N VAL A 137 -3.49 -19.88 11.70
CA VAL A 137 -2.42 -20.75 11.17
C VAL A 137 -1.20 -20.79 12.10
N GLY A 138 -1.06 -19.82 13.00
CA GLY A 138 0.08 -19.65 13.88
C GLY A 138 1.08 -18.59 13.41
N LEU A 139 2.12 -18.37 14.22
CA LEU A 139 3.20 -17.44 13.93
C LEU A 139 4.10 -17.97 12.80
N GLY A 140 4.63 -17.05 11.99
CA GLY A 140 5.65 -17.36 10.98
C GLY A 140 5.25 -17.02 9.53
N PRO A 141 6.17 -17.26 8.59
CA PRO A 141 6.07 -16.76 7.21
C PRO A 141 4.84 -17.24 6.44
N LEU A 142 4.31 -18.44 6.74
CA LEU A 142 3.09 -18.95 6.10
C LEU A 142 1.88 -18.03 6.34
N ALA A 143 1.73 -17.49 7.55
CA ALA A 143 0.66 -16.56 7.87
C ALA A 143 0.80 -15.25 7.06
N GLY A 144 2.03 -14.78 6.89
CA GLY A 144 2.29 -13.60 6.08
C GLY A 144 2.02 -13.86 4.60
N ILE A 145 2.37 -15.04 4.09
CA ILE A 145 2.10 -15.42 2.70
C ILE A 145 0.59 -15.37 2.43
N ILE A 146 -0.21 -16.04 3.26
CA ILE A 146 -1.68 -16.11 3.10
C ILE A 146 -2.29 -14.71 3.18
N THR A 147 -1.84 -13.88 4.12
CA THR A 147 -2.30 -12.50 4.29
C THR A 147 -2.04 -11.68 3.02
N ILE A 148 -0.81 -11.70 2.52
CA ILE A 148 -0.40 -10.92 1.37
C ILE A 148 -1.08 -11.45 0.10
N THR A 149 -1.28 -12.76 -0.03
CA THR A 149 -2.05 -13.39 -1.11
C THR A 149 -3.49 -12.89 -1.09
N PHE A 150 -4.18 -12.93 0.05
CA PHE A 150 -5.56 -12.44 0.18
C PHE A 150 -5.68 -10.96 -0.23
N LYS A 151 -4.76 -10.11 0.23
CA LYS A 151 -4.72 -8.70 -0.16
C LYS A 151 -4.39 -8.49 -1.64
N THR A 152 -3.57 -9.37 -2.21
CA THR A 152 -3.23 -9.34 -3.64
C THR A 152 -4.44 -9.67 -4.49
N VAL A 153 -5.23 -10.67 -4.09
CA VAL A 153 -6.44 -11.08 -4.81
C VAL A 153 -7.43 -9.92 -4.95
N GLY A 154 -7.78 -9.24 -3.86
CA GLY A 154 -8.74 -8.12 -3.92
C GLY A 154 -8.26 -6.94 -4.75
N PHE A 155 -6.96 -6.65 -4.76
CA PHE A 155 -6.38 -5.55 -5.53
C PHE A 155 -6.25 -5.91 -7.02
N PHE A 156 -5.60 -7.03 -7.32
CA PHE A 156 -5.24 -7.41 -8.69
C PHE A 156 -6.48 -7.81 -9.49
N SER A 157 -7.44 -8.52 -8.88
CA SER A 157 -8.69 -8.89 -9.57
C SER A 157 -9.52 -7.68 -9.96
N LYS A 158 -9.50 -6.61 -9.16
CA LYS A 158 -10.24 -5.38 -9.46
C LYS A 158 -9.68 -4.68 -10.69
N LEU A 159 -8.37 -4.43 -10.70
CA LEU A 159 -7.72 -3.74 -11.80
C LEU A 159 -7.80 -4.57 -13.09
N LEU A 160 -7.53 -5.88 -12.99
CA LEU A 160 -7.63 -6.75 -14.15
C LEU A 160 -9.08 -6.85 -14.68
N ALA A 161 -10.10 -6.83 -13.81
CA ALA A 161 -11.49 -6.81 -14.24
C ALA A 161 -11.88 -5.50 -14.94
N GLU A 162 -11.38 -4.35 -14.46
CA GLU A 162 -11.56 -3.05 -15.14
C GLU A 162 -10.88 -3.06 -16.51
N ASP A 163 -9.64 -3.53 -16.57
CA ASP A 163 -8.90 -3.64 -17.84
C ASP A 163 -9.57 -4.64 -18.81
N LEU A 164 -10.25 -5.68 -18.31
CA LEU A 164 -11.04 -6.62 -19.10
C LEU A 164 -12.35 -6.01 -19.62
N GLU A 165 -12.97 -5.11 -18.87
CA GLU A 165 -14.19 -4.40 -19.31
C GLU A 165 -13.89 -3.37 -20.40
N ASP A 166 -12.68 -2.79 -20.39
CA ASP A 166 -12.23 -1.77 -21.33
C ASP A 166 -11.67 -2.33 -22.67
N ILE A 167 -11.66 -3.65 -22.87
CA ILE A 167 -11.16 -4.26 -24.12
C ILE A 167 -12.02 -3.91 -25.33
N ASP A 168 -11.42 -3.89 -26.51
CA ASP A 168 -12.17 -3.74 -27.77
C ASP A 168 -12.91 -5.04 -28.10
N MET A 169 -14.22 -5.02 -27.91
CA MET A 169 -15.12 -6.13 -28.24
C MET A 169 -15.23 -6.36 -29.75
N GLY A 170 -14.94 -5.36 -30.60
CA GLY A 170 -14.92 -5.54 -32.06
C GLY A 170 -13.86 -6.55 -32.49
N SER A 171 -12.66 -6.46 -31.91
CA SER A 171 -11.59 -7.44 -32.12
C SER A 171 -11.97 -8.84 -31.63
N VAL A 172 -12.72 -8.95 -30.53
CA VAL A 172 -13.21 -10.23 -29.99
C VAL A 172 -14.25 -10.87 -30.91
N ASP A 173 -15.21 -10.08 -31.39
CA ASP A 173 -16.27 -10.56 -32.27
C ASP A 173 -15.77 -10.91 -33.67
N ALA A 174 -14.72 -10.23 -34.17
CA ALA A 174 -14.04 -10.60 -35.41
C ALA A 174 -13.41 -12.01 -35.32
N VAL A 175 -12.77 -12.34 -34.19
CA VAL A 175 -12.23 -13.69 -33.94
C VAL A 175 -13.35 -14.72 -33.84
N ARG A 176 -14.49 -14.39 -33.22
CA ARG A 176 -15.66 -15.28 -33.21
C ARG A 176 -16.22 -15.51 -34.61
N ALA A 177 -16.28 -14.47 -35.43
CA ALA A 177 -16.80 -14.52 -36.80
C ALA A 177 -15.97 -15.42 -37.72
N SER A 178 -14.68 -15.63 -37.43
CA SER A 178 -13.85 -16.59 -38.16
C SER A 178 -14.12 -18.07 -37.79
N GLY A 179 -15.13 -18.35 -36.97
CA GLY A 179 -15.49 -19.70 -36.52
C GLY A 179 -14.71 -20.18 -35.29
N ALA A 180 -14.01 -19.28 -34.58
CA ALA A 180 -13.23 -19.64 -33.40
C ALA A 180 -14.14 -20.07 -32.23
N GLY A 181 -13.75 -21.15 -31.54
CA GLY A 181 -14.46 -21.59 -30.33
C GLY A 181 -14.28 -20.63 -29.15
N PRO A 182 -15.00 -20.83 -28.02
CA PRO A 182 -14.93 -19.94 -26.85
C PRO A 182 -13.51 -19.77 -26.27
N VAL A 183 -12.75 -20.87 -26.21
CA VAL A 183 -11.37 -20.86 -25.70
C VAL A 183 -10.44 -20.12 -26.67
N GLN A 184 -10.60 -20.32 -27.97
CA GLN A 184 -9.81 -19.62 -28.99
C GLN A 184 -10.13 -18.12 -28.99
N THR A 185 -11.40 -17.76 -28.85
CA THR A 185 -11.82 -16.37 -28.71
C THR A 185 -11.18 -15.71 -27.49
N LEU A 186 -11.13 -16.40 -26.34
CA LEU A 186 -10.48 -15.89 -25.15
C LEU A 186 -8.97 -15.69 -25.38
N LEU A 187 -8.29 -16.70 -25.91
CA LEU A 187 -6.84 -16.71 -26.08
C LEU A 187 -6.33 -15.74 -27.15
N TYR A 188 -7.10 -15.52 -28.22
CA TYR A 188 -6.67 -14.71 -29.36
C TYR A 188 -7.42 -13.37 -29.48
N GLY A 189 -8.62 -13.25 -28.90
CA GLY A 189 -9.40 -12.02 -28.89
C GLY A 189 -9.19 -11.18 -27.63
N VAL A 190 -9.10 -11.80 -26.45
CA VAL A 190 -9.08 -11.08 -25.16
C VAL A 190 -7.68 -10.99 -24.57
N VAL A 191 -7.03 -12.14 -24.37
CA VAL A 191 -5.73 -12.23 -23.68
C VAL A 191 -4.65 -11.30 -24.27
N PRO A 192 -4.49 -11.17 -25.60
CA PRO A 192 -3.45 -10.32 -26.17
C PRO A 192 -3.59 -8.83 -25.79
N GLN A 193 -4.83 -8.35 -25.60
CA GLN A 193 -5.11 -6.95 -25.26
C GLN A 193 -4.67 -6.61 -23.82
N ILE A 194 -4.71 -7.58 -22.91
CA ILE A 194 -4.43 -7.37 -21.47
C ILE A 194 -3.01 -7.74 -21.04
N ILE A 195 -2.22 -8.46 -21.85
CA ILE A 195 -0.86 -8.92 -21.50
C ILE A 195 0.05 -7.78 -21.01
N PRO A 196 0.17 -6.63 -21.70
CA PRO A 196 1.10 -5.57 -21.29
C PRO A 196 0.75 -5.03 -19.90
N ARG A 197 -0.55 -4.87 -19.67
CA ARG A 197 -1.12 -4.39 -18.41
C ARG A 197 -0.95 -5.40 -17.28
N PHE A 198 -1.23 -6.68 -17.56
CA PHE A 198 -1.01 -7.79 -16.63
C PHE A 198 0.45 -7.87 -16.17
N ALA A 199 1.41 -7.76 -17.09
CA ALA A 199 2.83 -7.77 -16.76
C ALA A 199 3.22 -6.57 -15.87
N GLY A 200 2.76 -5.37 -16.23
CA GLY A 200 3.01 -4.15 -15.44
C GLY A 200 2.43 -4.23 -14.02
N LEU A 201 1.20 -4.73 -13.89
CA LEU A 201 0.54 -4.93 -12.59
C LEU A 201 1.25 -6.00 -11.75
N SER A 202 1.76 -7.07 -12.37
CA SER A 202 2.45 -8.16 -11.67
C SER A 202 3.73 -7.66 -10.99
N VAL A 203 4.53 -6.90 -11.74
CA VAL A 203 5.77 -6.29 -11.25
C VAL A 203 5.49 -5.26 -10.16
N TYR A 204 4.51 -4.39 -10.39
CA TYR A 204 4.07 -3.41 -9.39
C TYR A 204 3.59 -4.07 -8.09
N ARG A 205 2.86 -5.19 -8.23
CA ARG A 205 2.34 -5.91 -7.06
C ARG A 205 3.44 -6.60 -6.26
N TRP A 206 4.45 -7.12 -6.94
CA TRP A 206 5.63 -7.70 -6.29
C TRP A 206 6.34 -6.68 -5.39
N ASP A 207 6.59 -5.46 -5.88
CA ASP A 207 7.16 -4.37 -5.08
C ASP A 207 6.31 -4.02 -3.85
N ILE A 208 5.00 -3.83 -4.04
CA ILE A 208 4.07 -3.59 -2.92
C ILE A 208 4.13 -4.73 -1.90
N ASN A 209 4.21 -5.97 -2.35
CA ASN A 209 4.21 -7.14 -1.48
C ASN A 209 5.50 -7.23 -0.65
N ILE A 210 6.65 -6.80 -1.16
CA ILE A 210 7.90 -6.67 -0.38
C ILE A 210 7.69 -5.70 0.78
N ARG A 211 7.17 -4.50 0.51
CA ARG A 211 6.90 -3.48 1.54
C ARG A 211 5.85 -3.96 2.55
N THR A 212 4.80 -4.60 2.06
CA THR A 212 3.72 -5.14 2.91
C THR A 212 4.22 -6.25 3.82
N SER A 213 5.19 -7.06 3.38
CA SER A 213 5.78 -8.13 4.19
C SER A 213 6.42 -7.61 5.48
N THR A 214 7.02 -6.41 5.45
CA THR A 214 7.59 -5.78 6.65
C THR A 214 6.51 -5.41 7.66
N ILE A 215 5.40 -4.82 7.20
CA ILE A 215 4.28 -4.42 8.07
C ILE A 215 3.61 -5.66 8.67
N VAL A 216 3.35 -6.67 7.85
CA VAL A 216 2.71 -7.92 8.29
C VAL A 216 3.63 -8.71 9.23
N GLY A 217 4.95 -8.62 9.05
CA GLY A 217 5.92 -9.24 9.94
C GLY A 217 5.91 -8.71 11.37
N ILE A 218 5.53 -7.44 11.57
CA ILE A 218 5.41 -6.82 12.91
C ILE A 218 4.35 -7.54 13.74
N VAL A 219 3.26 -8.01 13.14
CA VAL A 219 2.19 -8.72 13.87
C VAL A 219 2.46 -10.22 14.06
N GLY A 220 3.68 -10.68 13.79
CA GLY A 220 4.10 -12.07 14.02
C GLY A 220 4.00 -12.98 12.80
N ALA A 221 3.74 -12.42 11.62
CA ALA A 221 3.60 -13.18 10.37
C ALA A 221 4.93 -13.51 9.67
N GLY A 222 6.06 -13.41 10.39
CA GLY A 222 7.41 -13.74 9.87
C GLY A 222 8.13 -12.59 9.17
N GLY A 223 9.30 -12.87 8.61
CA GLY A 223 10.13 -11.90 7.89
C GLY A 223 10.81 -10.84 8.76
N ILE A 224 11.36 -9.81 8.11
CA ILE A 224 12.18 -8.77 8.76
C ILE A 224 11.40 -7.93 9.78
N GLY A 225 10.09 -7.74 9.57
CA GLY A 225 9.23 -6.96 10.45
C GLY A 225 9.20 -7.48 11.89
N SER A 226 9.31 -8.79 12.07
CA SER A 226 9.38 -9.42 13.40
C SER A 226 10.67 -9.09 14.15
N VAL A 227 11.79 -9.00 13.43
CA VAL A 227 13.10 -8.62 13.98
C VAL A 227 13.10 -7.14 14.32
N LEU A 228 12.55 -6.30 13.43
CA LEU A 228 12.39 -4.87 13.65
C LEU A 228 11.61 -4.58 14.93
N LEU A 229 10.42 -5.20 15.09
CA LEU A 229 9.61 -5.00 16.29
C LEU A 229 10.32 -5.51 17.54
N THR A 230 11.02 -6.65 17.46
CA THR A 230 11.77 -7.18 18.61
C THR A 230 12.91 -6.27 19.03
N ALA A 231 13.66 -5.70 18.07
CA ALA A 231 14.74 -4.76 18.33
C ALA A 231 14.20 -3.45 18.94
N PHE A 232 13.10 -2.94 18.38
CA PHE A 232 12.42 -1.75 18.88
C PHE A 232 11.94 -1.93 20.32
N ASN A 233 11.31 -3.06 20.63
CA ASN A 233 10.84 -3.37 22.00
C ASN A 233 11.99 -3.59 23.00
N ARG A 234 13.21 -3.82 22.52
CA ARG A 234 14.44 -3.93 23.33
C ARG A 234 15.18 -2.60 23.47
N TYR A 235 14.68 -1.52 22.87
CA TYR A 235 15.34 -0.22 22.83
C TYR A 235 16.73 -0.26 22.19
N ASP A 236 16.96 -1.22 21.27
CA ASP A 236 18.23 -1.38 20.55
C ASP A 236 18.21 -0.51 19.28
N TYR A 237 18.33 0.81 19.46
CA TYR A 237 18.12 1.81 18.41
C TYR A 237 19.14 1.73 17.27
N GLN A 238 20.39 1.41 17.58
CA GLN A 238 21.44 1.22 16.57
C GLN A 238 21.13 0.01 15.68
N TYR A 239 20.66 -1.10 16.26
CA TYR A 239 20.24 -2.26 15.48
C TYR A 239 18.95 -2.00 14.69
N VAL A 240 18.00 -1.26 15.25
CA VAL A 240 16.81 -0.79 14.50
C VAL A 240 17.23 0.03 13.29
N ALA A 241 18.16 0.97 13.44
CA ALA A 241 18.69 1.78 12.35
C ALA A 241 19.31 0.89 11.25
N ALA A 242 20.11 -0.11 11.62
CA ALA A 242 20.70 -1.06 10.67
C ALA A 242 19.63 -1.85 9.89
N ILE A 243 18.57 -2.31 10.57
CA ILE A 243 17.42 -2.97 9.93
C ILE A 243 16.71 -2.04 8.96
N LEU A 244 16.47 -0.78 9.34
CA LEU A 244 15.82 0.21 8.47
C LEU A 244 16.63 0.49 7.21
N VAL A 245 17.95 0.67 7.33
CA VAL A 245 18.85 0.83 6.18
C VAL A 245 18.76 -0.38 5.25
N ALA A 246 18.75 -1.61 5.79
CA ALA A 246 18.62 -2.81 4.99
C ALA A 246 17.26 -2.91 4.27
N ILE A 247 16.16 -2.57 4.95
CA ILE A 247 14.82 -2.53 4.34
C ILE A 247 14.78 -1.51 3.20
N ILE A 248 15.28 -0.29 3.44
CA ILE A 248 15.32 0.77 2.42
C ILE A 248 16.15 0.32 1.21
N ALA A 249 17.34 -0.25 1.43
CA ALA A 249 18.19 -0.73 0.36
C ALA A 249 17.48 -1.78 -0.52
N VAL A 250 16.82 -2.77 0.09
CA VAL A 250 16.10 -3.82 -0.66
C VAL A 250 14.89 -3.25 -1.40
N VAL A 251 14.12 -2.35 -0.78
CA VAL A 251 12.98 -1.72 -1.44
C VAL A 251 13.43 -0.86 -2.62
N LEU A 252 14.51 -0.09 -2.49
CA LEU A 252 15.06 0.69 -3.60
C LEU A 252 15.56 -0.20 -4.75
N VAL A 253 16.22 -1.32 -4.43
CA VAL A 253 16.63 -2.30 -5.44
C VAL A 253 15.41 -2.92 -6.14
N ALA A 254 14.38 -3.32 -5.38
CA ALA A 254 13.15 -3.90 -5.94
C ALA A 254 12.36 -2.90 -6.81
N GLU A 255 12.28 -1.64 -6.39
CA GLU A 255 11.65 -0.58 -7.17
C GLU A 255 12.45 -0.28 -8.46
N GLY A 256 13.78 -0.25 -8.35
CA GLY A 256 14.68 -0.07 -9.49
C GLY A 256 14.55 -1.19 -10.53
N THR A 257 14.56 -2.46 -10.11
CA THR A 257 14.34 -3.60 -11.02
C THR A 257 12.95 -3.55 -11.64
N SER A 258 11.93 -3.23 -10.84
CA SER A 258 10.55 -3.09 -11.30
C SER A 258 10.39 -2.00 -12.36
N ALA A 259 11.07 -0.87 -12.20
CA ALA A 259 11.06 0.23 -13.15
C ALA A 259 11.73 -0.14 -14.48
N VAL A 260 12.86 -0.83 -14.44
CA VAL A 260 13.57 -1.29 -15.65
C VAL A 260 12.72 -2.30 -16.42
N VAL A 261 12.11 -3.27 -15.72
CA VAL A 261 11.24 -4.27 -16.34
C VAL A 261 10.04 -3.61 -16.99
N ARG A 262 9.35 -2.70 -16.28
CA ARG A 262 8.19 -1.98 -16.82
C ARG A 262 8.49 -1.19 -18.09
N ARG A 263 9.63 -0.48 -18.16
CA ARG A 263 10.04 0.29 -19.37
C ARG A 263 10.22 -0.58 -20.62
N ARG A 264 10.35 -1.89 -20.48
CA ARG A 264 10.53 -2.80 -21.61
C ARG A 264 9.21 -3.36 -22.15
N TYR A 265 8.14 -3.33 -21.35
CA TYR A 265 6.83 -3.89 -21.69
C TYR A 265 5.72 -2.83 -21.88
N GLN A 266 5.98 -1.59 -21.47
CA GLN A 266 5.13 -0.41 -21.70
C GLN A 266 5.83 0.52 -22.68
#